data_AF-A0A933SL96-F1
#
_entry.id   AF-A0A933SL96-F1
#
_cell.length_a   1.000
_cell.length_b   1.000
_cell.length_c   1.000
_cell.angle_alpha   90.00
_cell.angle_beta   90.00
_cell.angle_gamma   90.00
#
_symmetry.space_group_name_H-M   'P 1'
#
loop_
_entity.id
_entity.type
_entity.pdbx_description
1 polymer ?
#
loop_
_entity_poly.entity_id
_entity_poly.type
_entity_poly.pdbx_seq_one_letter_code
_entity_poly.pdbx_strand_id
1 'polypeptide(L)' 'MGYVNGLRCRECGKEYKTEPKYVCEFCFGPLEVVYDYPGIKKALTREVIASRAPNMWR' A
#
# COMPACT_ATOMS: atom_id res chain seq x y z
N MET A 1 -6.23 -10.43 5.65
CA MET A 1 -4.85 -9.90 5.63
C MET A 1 -4.67 -9.12 4.34
N GLY A 2 -4.43 -7.82 4.44
CA GLY A 2 -4.20 -6.97 3.26
C GLY A 2 -2.78 -7.11 2.72
N TYR A 3 -2.53 -6.55 1.54
CA TYR A 3 -1.20 -6.50 0.91
C TYR A 3 -0.29 -5.42 1.51
N VAL A 4 -0.33 -5.20 2.82
CA VAL A 4 0.39 -4.12 3.49
C VAL A 4 1.56 -4.69 4.28
N ASN A 5 2.78 -4.30 3.91
CA ASN A 5 4.02 -4.69 4.60
C ASN A 5 4.31 -3.80 5.81
N GLY A 6 3.91 -2.52 5.78
CA GLY A 6 4.15 -1.58 6.85
C GLY A 6 3.96 -0.13 6.40
N LEU A 7 4.52 0.80 7.17
CA LEU A 7 4.61 2.21 6.79
C LEU A 7 6.08 2.61 6.63
N ARG A 8 6.35 3.57 5.77
CA ARG A 8 7.68 4.14 5.57
C ARG A 8 7.61 5.65 5.51
N CYS A 9 8.49 6.33 6.23
CA CYS A 9 8.60 7.78 6.10
C CYS A 9 9.12 8.15 4.72
N ARG A 10 8.42 9.05 4.04
CA ARG A 10 8.82 9.55 2.72
C ARG A 10 10.16 10.29 2.75
N GLU A 11 10.42 11.02 3.82
CA GLU A 11 11.59 11.91 3.93
C GLU A 11 12.85 11.17 4.43
N CYS A 12 12.73 10.43 5.54
CA CYS A 12 13.89 9.79 6.17
C CYS A 12 13.96 8.27 5.95
N GLY A 13 12.96 7.68 5.29
CA GLY A 13 12.95 6.26 4.95
C GLY A 13 12.75 5.29 6.10
N LYS A 14 12.54 5.76 7.34
CA LYS A 14 12.31 4.91 8.51
C LYS A 14 11.04 4.08 8.36
N GLU A 15 11.14 2.81 8.73
CA GLU A 15 10.05 1.84 8.67
C GLU A 15 9.31 1.74 9.99
N TYR A 16 7.99 1.53 9.88
CA TYR A 16 7.07 1.39 11.00
C TYR A 16 6.11 0.24 10.72
N LYS A 17 5.55 -0.33 11.78
CA LYS A 17 4.47 -1.31 11.67
C LYS A 17 3.20 -0.63 11.16
N THR A 18 2.29 -1.42 10.58
CA THR A 18 0.97 -0.96 10.15
C THR A 18 0.15 -0.56 11.37
N GLU A 19 0.13 0.74 11.64
CA GLU A 19 -0.55 1.37 12.78
C GLU A 19 -1.27 2.64 12.27
N PRO A 20 -2.25 3.20 13.00
CA PRO A 20 -2.92 4.46 12.64
C PRO A 20 -1.99 5.67 12.89
N LYS A 21 -0.82 5.68 12.25
CA LYS A 21 0.21 6.71 12.32
C LYS A 21 0.40 7.31 10.93
N TYR A 22 0.48 8.62 10.85
CA TYR A 22 0.67 9.35 9.59
C TYR A 22 1.90 10.29 9.61
N VAL A 23 2.55 10.44 10.77
CA VAL A 23 3.71 11.31 10.97
C VAL A 23 4.87 10.50 11.54
N CYS A 24 6.07 10.74 11.01
CA CYS A 24 7.31 10.20 11.52
C CYS A 24 7.73 10.92 12.81
N GLU A 25 8.03 10.17 13.87
CA GLU A 25 8.41 10.72 15.19
C GLU A 25 9.79 11.40 15.20
N PHE A 26 10.58 11.23 14.13
CA PHE A 26 11.97 11.70 14.07
C PHE A 26 12.15 12.94 13.21
N CYS A 27 11.45 13.02 12.07
CA CYS A 27 11.59 14.12 11.13
C CYS A 27 10.27 14.86 10.88
N PHE A 28 9.17 14.44 11.52
CA PHE A 28 7.82 14.99 11.31
C PHE A 28 7.32 14.93 9.86
N GLY A 29 7.99 14.15 9.01
CA GLY A 29 7.58 13.89 7.63
C GLY A 29 6.42 12.89 7.55
N PRO A 30 5.72 12.84 6.41
CA PRO A 30 4.60 11.93 6.21
C PRO A 30 5.05 10.46 6.17
N LEU A 31 4.22 9.57 6.73
CA LEU A 31 4.34 8.13 6.56
C LEU A 31 3.46 7.67 5.39
N GLU A 32 4.03 6.85 4.51
CA GLU A 32 3.35 6.24 3.38
C GLU A 32 3.22 4.74 3.59
N VAL A 33 2.19 4.13 3.00
CA VAL A 33 1.95 2.69 3.10
C VAL A 33 2.88 1.94 2.16
N VAL A 34 3.62 0.95 2.68
CA VAL A 34 4.43 0.02 1.90
C VAL A 34 3.58 -1.21 1.57
N TYR A 35 3.32 -1.42 0.29
CA TYR A 35 2.52 -2.55 -0.20
C TYR A 35 3.38 -3.72 -0.68
N ASP A 36 2.86 -4.94 -0.52
CA ASP A 36 3.37 -6.16 -1.15
C ASP A 36 2.91 -6.22 -2.62
N TYR A 37 3.61 -5.49 -3.48
CA TYR A 37 3.37 -5.53 -4.93
C TYR A 37 3.52 -6.93 -5.54
N PRO A 38 4.51 -7.76 -5.15
CA PRO A 38 4.59 -9.15 -5.60
C PRO A 38 3.31 -9.96 -5.28
N GLY A 39 2.76 -9.83 -4.08
CA GLY A 39 1.49 -10.45 -3.70
C GLY A 39 0.30 -9.90 -4.48
N ILE A 40 0.20 -8.57 -4.62
CA ILE A 40 -0.85 -7.91 -5.40
C ILE A 40 -0.85 -8.41 -6.85
N LYS A 41 0.32 -8.46 -7.48
CA LYS A 41 0.47 -8.85 -8.89
C LYS A 41 -0.04 -10.27 -9.16
N LYS A 42 0.02 -11.17 -8.18
CA LYS A 42 -0.51 -12.54 -8.30
C LYS A 42 -2.04 -12.60 -8.23
N ALA A 43 -2.66 -11.66 -7.53
CA ALA A 43 -4.11 -11.67 -7.28
C ALA A 43 -4.89 -10.71 -8.19
N LEU A 44 -4.27 -9.59 -8.59
CA LEU A 44 -4.86 -8.55 -9.42
C LEU A 44 -4.14 -8.52 -10.77
N THR A 45 -4.68 -9.26 -11.74
CA THR A 45 -4.18 -9.27 -13.11
C THR A 45 -5.14 -8.53 -14.05
N ARG A 46 -4.69 -8.25 -15.27
CA ARG A 46 -5.53 -7.60 -16.29
C ARG A 46 -6.76 -8.45 -16.64
N GLU A 47 -6.60 -9.77 -16.68
CA GLU A 47 -7.65 -10.74 -16.98
C GLU A 47 -8.70 -10.76 -15.86
N VAL A 48 -8.26 -10.68 -14.60
CA VAL A 48 -9.14 -10.56 -13.43
C VAL A 48 -9.91 -9.24 -13.44
N ILE A 49 -9.31 -8.14 -13.91
CA ILE A 49 -10.02 -6.87 -14.05
C ILE A 49 -11.05 -6.95 -15.19
N ALA A 50 -10.67 -7.51 -16.34
CA ALA A 50 -11.53 -7.63 -17.51
C ALA A 50 -12.77 -8.50 -17.26
N SER A 51 -12.66 -9.54 -16.43
CA SER A 51 -13.77 -10.45 -16.10
C SER A 51 -14.83 -9.85 -15.16
N ARG A 52 -14.58 -8.69 -14.55
CA ARG A 52 -15.55 -8.01 -13.68
C ARG A 52 -16.76 -7.50 -14.49
N ALA A 53 -17.86 -7.16 -13.82
CA ALA A 53 -19.00 -6.54 -14.49
C ALA A 53 -18.70 -5.09 -14.93
N PRO A 54 -19.26 -4.60 -16.06
CA PRO A 54 -19.13 -3.20 -16.49
C PRO A 54 -19.72 -2.27 -15.44
N ASN A 55 -18.92 -1.34 -14.93
CA ASN A 55 -19.36 -0.26 -14.06
C ASN A 55 -18.32 0.88 -14.12
N MET A 56 -18.51 1.96 -13.35
CA MET A 56 -17.58 3.10 -13.34
C MET A 56 -16.11 2.73 -13.06
N TRP A 57 -15.87 1.60 -12.39
CA TRP A 57 -14.57 1.12 -11.95
C TRP A 57 -14.04 -0.07 -12.79
N ARG A 58 -14.70 -0.38 -13.92
CA ARG A 58 -14.25 -1.32 -14.94
C ARG A 58 -14.64 -0.88 -16.34
#